data_AF-A0A519QHS3-F1
#
_entry.id   AF-A0A519QHS3-F1
#
_cell.length_a   1.000
_cell.length_b   1.000
_cell.length_c   1.000
_cell.angle_alpha   90.00
_cell.angle_beta   90.00
_cell.angle_gamma   90.00
#
_symmetry.space_group_name_H-M   'P 1'
#
loop_
_entity.id
_entity.type
_entity.pdbx_description
1 polymer ?
#
loop_
_entity_poly.entity_id
_entity_poly.type
_entity_poly.pdbx_seq_one_letter_code
_entity_poly.pdbx_strand_id
1 'polypeptide(L)'
;MIRDTENEIMELVGNVQIVYQTQHLKCDRARVNLRTRQAELTGHVEIASDKTTAGGTSAIIDYENNTGIIYNGYVQSGPVVFSGAVLQKASEEEYYV
;
A
#
# COMPACT_ATOMS: atom_id res chain seq x y z
N MET A 1 3.08 -17.34 6.07
CA MET A 1 2.95 -16.27 7.08
C MET A 1 3.88 -16.59 8.22
N ILE A 2 4.80 -15.68 8.53
CA ILE A 2 5.66 -15.77 9.72
C ILE A 2 5.29 -14.58 10.60
N ARG A 3 4.99 -14.83 11.88
CA ARG A 3 4.67 -13.78 12.86
C ARG A 3 5.76 -13.79 13.92
N ASP A 4 6.47 -12.67 14.02
CA ASP A 4 7.40 -12.40 15.11
C ASP A 4 6.63 -11.65 16.21
N THR A 5 6.36 -12.35 17.31
CA THR A 5 5.65 -11.80 18.47
C THR A 5 6.49 -10.86 19.33
N GLU A 6 7.82 -10.89 19.23
CA GLU A 6 8.69 -9.97 19.98
C GLU A 6 8.76 -8.60 19.29
N ASN A 7 8.81 -8.59 17.95
CA ASN A 7 8.90 -7.35 17.17
C ASN A 7 7.55 -6.84 16.64
N GLU A 8 6.47 -7.61 16.85
CA GLU A 8 5.12 -7.35 16.31
C GLU A 8 5.11 -7.19 14.78
N ILE A 9 5.97 -7.96 14.10
CA ILE A 9 6.11 -7.96 12.64
C ILE A 9 5.47 -9.20 12.06
N MET A 10 4.67 -9.00 11.01
CA MET A 10 4.09 -10.06 10.20
C MET A 10 4.68 -10.02 8.81
N GLU A 11 5.26 -11.14 8.37
CA GLU A 11 5.70 -11.32 7.00
C GLU A 11 4.74 -12.23 6.22
N LEU A 12 4.26 -11.69 5.09
CA LEU A 12 3.32 -12.31 4.17
C LEU A 12 4.00 -12.42 2.81
N VAL A 13 3.91 -13.59 2.17
CA VAL A 13 4.52 -13.87 0.87
C VAL A 13 3.57 -14.69 0.04
N GLY A 14 3.50 -14.38 -1.26
CA GLY A 14 2.72 -15.08 -2.27
C GLY A 14 1.28 -14.59 -2.34
N ASN A 15 0.94 -13.86 -3.42
CA ASN A 15 -0.41 -13.33 -3.69
C ASN A 15 -1.05 -12.70 -2.45
N VAL A 16 -0.32 -11.83 -1.77
CA VAL A 16 -0.75 -11.21 -0.52
C VAL A 16 -1.94 -10.31 -0.80
N GLN A 17 -3.01 -10.50 -0.02
CA GLN A 17 -4.17 -9.62 -0.02
C GLN A 17 -4.46 -9.23 1.42
N ILE A 18 -4.51 -7.93 1.69
CA ILE A 18 -4.83 -7.35 2.99
C ILE A 18 -6.05 -6.46 2.78
N VAL A 19 -7.09 -6.70 3.57
CA VAL A 19 -8.27 -5.83 3.61
C VAL A 19 -8.28 -5.12 4.95
N TYR A 20 -8.27 -3.79 4.92
CA TYR A 20 -8.31 -2.96 6.11
C TYR A 20 -9.23 -1.77 5.86
N GLN A 21 -10.30 -1.66 6.66
CA GLN A 21 -11.39 -0.71 6.42
C GLN A 21 -11.94 -0.86 4.98
N THR A 22 -11.92 0.20 4.17
CA THR A 22 -12.33 0.22 2.76
C THR A 22 -11.19 -0.08 1.77
N GLN A 23 -9.97 -0.32 2.28
CA GLN A 23 -8.80 -0.51 1.44
C GLN A 23 -8.50 -1.97 1.18
N HIS A 24 -8.21 -2.26 -0.08
CA HIS A 24 -7.72 -3.54 -0.55
C HIS A 24 -6.28 -3.38 -1.03
N LEU A 25 -5.34 -3.94 -0.26
CA LEU A 25 -3.92 -3.94 -0.59
C LEU A 25 -3.55 -5.30 -1.18
N LYS A 26 -2.93 -5.30 -2.35
CA LYS A 26 -2.41 -6.51 -3.00
C LYS A 26 -0.93 -6.34 -3.33
N CYS A 27 -0.16 -7.41 -3.18
CA CYS A 27 1.26 -7.45 -3.56
C CYS A 27 1.80 -8.89 -3.54
N ASP A 28 3.05 -9.07 -3.95
CA ASP A 28 3.74 -10.36 -3.86
C ASP A 28 4.27 -10.63 -2.46
N ARG A 29 4.75 -9.59 -1.76
CA ARG A 29 5.27 -9.66 -0.39
C ARG A 29 4.86 -8.43 0.41
N ALA A 30 4.41 -8.66 1.64
CA ALA A 30 4.16 -7.60 2.61
C ALA A 30 4.89 -7.87 3.93
N ARG A 31 5.46 -6.81 4.50
CA ARG A 31 5.95 -6.78 5.87
C ARG A 31 5.13 -5.76 6.64
N VAL A 32 4.34 -6.22 7.60
CA VAL A 32 3.43 -5.40 8.39
C VAL A 32 4.01 -5.27 9.78
N ASN A 33 4.31 -4.04 10.21
CA ASN A 33 4.69 -3.71 11.56
C ASN A 33 3.46 -3.22 12.32
N LEU A 34 2.95 -4.04 13.24
CA LEU A 34 1.72 -3.73 13.97
C LEU A 34 1.92 -2.58 14.97
N ARG A 35 3.15 -2.39 15.47
CA ARG A 35 3.50 -1.34 16.43
C ARG A 35 3.50 0.04 15.79
N THR A 36 4.15 0.16 14.63
CA THR A 36 4.26 1.43 13.89
C THR A 36 3.13 1.62 12.89
N ARG A 37 2.25 0.62 12.73
CA ARG A 37 1.11 0.62 11.81
C ARG A 37 1.51 0.85 10.35
N GLN A 38 2.70 0.35 10.02
CA GLN A 38 3.31 0.49 8.71
C GLN A 38 3.30 -0.84 7.96
N ALA A 39 2.93 -0.80 6.69
CA ALA A 39 3.04 -1.92 5.77
C ALA A 39 4.03 -1.57 4.66
N GLU A 40 5.08 -2.37 4.54
CA GLU A 40 5.99 -2.37 3.40
C GLU A 40 5.48 -3.41 2.39
N LEU A 41 5.06 -2.95 1.22
CA LEU A 41 4.51 -3.77 0.14
C LEU A 41 5.53 -3.84 -1.00
N THR A 42 5.76 -5.00 -1.59
CA THR A 42 6.72 -5.18 -2.68
C THR A 42 6.20 -6.17 -3.71
N GLY A 43 6.40 -5.84 -4.98
CA GLY A 43 5.98 -6.66 -6.12
C GLY A 43 4.50 -6.49 -6.43
N HIS A 44 4.19 -6.08 -7.66
CA HIS A 44 2.84 -5.88 -8.18
C HIS A 44 1.89 -5.22 -7.18
N VAL A 45 2.31 -4.09 -6.60
CA VAL A 45 1.53 -3.41 -5.56
C VAL A 45 0.28 -2.80 -6.19
N GLU A 46 -0.87 -3.07 -5.59
CA GLU A 46 -2.15 -2.44 -5.91
C GLU A 46 -2.86 -2.06 -4.59
N ILE A 47 -3.35 -0.83 -4.52
CA ILE A 47 -4.07 -0.24 -3.41
C ILE A 47 -5.37 0.29 -3.99
N ALA A 48 -6.47 -0.41 -3.74
CA ALA A 48 -7.79 -0.03 -4.22
C ALA A 48 -8.68 0.42 -3.06
N SER A 49 -9.43 1.50 -3.29
CA SER A 49 -10.59 1.90 -2.50
C SER A 49 -11.80 2.09 -3.41
N ASP A 50 -12.94 2.51 -2.86
CA ASP A 50 -14.16 2.77 -3.62
C ASP A 50 -13.99 3.90 -4.66
N LYS A 51 -12.97 4.74 -4.49
CA LYS A 51 -12.76 5.97 -5.29
C LYS A 51 -11.51 5.94 -6.15
N THR A 52 -10.44 5.31 -5.67
CA THR A 52 -9.14 5.35 -6.34
C THR A 52 -8.49 3.98 -6.40
N THR A 53 -7.72 3.76 -7.46
CA THR A 53 -6.79 2.62 -7.56
C THR A 53 -5.40 3.17 -7.77
N ALA A 54 -4.50 2.88 -6.84
CA ALA A 54 -3.08 3.20 -6.97
C ALA A 54 -2.27 1.91 -7.10
N GLY A 55 -1.17 1.93 -7.84
CA GLY A 55 -0.31 0.76 -7.98
C GLY A 55 1.12 1.13 -8.25
N GLY A 56 2.04 0.16 -8.12
CA GLY A 56 3.47 0.40 -8.32
C GLY A 56 4.34 -0.82 -8.05
N THR A 57 5.65 -0.58 -8.02
CA THR A 57 6.66 -1.64 -7.76
C THR A 57 6.81 -1.97 -6.28
N SER A 58 6.74 -0.95 -5.44
CA SER A 58 6.74 -1.06 -3.98
C SER A 58 5.98 0.10 -3.36
N ALA A 59 5.54 -0.07 -2.11
CA ALA A 59 4.93 1.00 -1.35
C ALA A 59 5.25 0.87 0.15
N ILE A 60 5.29 2.01 0.83
CA ILE A 60 5.36 2.09 2.29
C ILE A 60 4.13 2.87 2.74
N ILE A 61 3.23 2.19 3.43
CA ILE A 61 1.91 2.72 3.77
C ILE A 61 1.75 2.74 5.29
N ASP A 62 1.33 3.89 5.82
CA ASP A 62 0.67 3.96 7.12
C ASP A 62 -0.82 3.66 6.88
N TYR A 63 -1.22 2.43 7.19
CA TYR A 63 -2.56 1.93 6.86
C TYR A 63 -3.62 2.45 7.83
N GLU A 64 -3.22 3.03 8.96
CA GLU A 64 -4.16 3.68 9.88
C GLU A 64 -4.49 5.10 9.39
N ASN A 65 -3.46 5.87 9.03
CA ASN A 65 -3.62 7.25 8.57
C ASN A 65 -3.93 7.35 7.06
N ASN A 66 -3.89 6.23 6.34
CA ASN A 66 -4.13 6.14 4.90
C ASN A 66 -3.18 7.04 4.09
N THR A 67 -1.91 7.08 4.49
CA THR A 67 -0.85 7.85 3.86
C THR A 67 0.30 6.95 3.47
N GLY A 68 1.17 7.41 2.58
CA GLY A 68 2.36 6.64 2.24
C GLY A 68 3.07 7.09 0.99
N ILE A 69 4.02 6.27 0.56
CA ILE A 69 4.85 6.49 -0.61
C ILE A 69 4.74 5.27 -1.52
N ILE A 70 4.49 5.50 -2.81
CA ILE A 70 4.42 4.47 -3.84
C ILE A 70 5.54 4.74 -4.86
N TYR A 71 6.33 3.72 -5.16
CA TYR A 71 7.49 3.84 -6.06
C TYR A 71 7.19 3.26 -7.44
N ASN A 72 7.59 4.00 -8.47
CA ASN A 72 7.31 3.72 -9.89
C ASN A 72 5.82 3.43 -10.08
N GLY A 73 5.01 4.37 -9.60
CA GLY A 73 3.59 4.15 -9.39
C GLY A 73 2.70 4.86 -10.40
N TYR A 74 1.42 4.51 -10.34
CA TYR A 74 0.33 5.22 -10.96
C TYR A 74 -0.84 5.35 -9.97
N VAL A 75 -1.70 6.33 -10.21
CA VAL A 75 -2.99 6.48 -9.54
C VAL A 75 -4.05 6.73 -10.60
N GLN A 76 -5.17 6.04 -10.46
CA GLN A 76 -6.36 6.19 -11.27
C GLN A 76 -7.54 6.61 -10.39
N SER A 77 -8.23 7.67 -10.80
CA SER A 77 -9.48 8.15 -10.21
C SER A 77 -10.47 8.44 -11.33
N GLY A 78 -11.45 7.54 -11.51
CA GLY A 78 -12.34 7.54 -12.67
C GLY A 78 -11.56 7.51 -14.00
N PRO A 79 -11.74 8.52 -14.89
CA PRO A 79 -11.04 8.60 -16.17
C PRO A 79 -9.63 9.21 -16.07
N VAL A 80 -9.24 9.75 -14.91
CA VAL A 80 -7.96 10.43 -14.73
C VAL A 80 -6.90 9.44 -14.27
N VAL A 81 -5.75 9.42 -14.94
CA VAL A 81 -4.58 8.61 -14.58
C VAL A 81 -3.35 9.51 -14.55
N PHE A 82 -2.54 9.39 -13.51
CA PHE A 82 -1.22 9.98 -13.43
C PHE A 82 -0.21 8.97 -12.91
N SER A 83 1.06 9.18 -13.25
CA SER A 83 2.16 8.30 -12.88
C SER A 83 3.42 9.08 -12.55
N GLY A 84 4.30 8.45 -11.78
CA GLY A 84 5.54 9.08 -11.32
C GLY A 84 6.52 8.08 -10.72
N ALA A 85 7.78 8.48 -10.64
CA ALA A 85 8.83 7.68 -10.00
C ALA A 85 8.57 7.53 -8.49
N VAL A 86 8.03 8.57 -7.86
CA VAL A 86 7.60 8.58 -6.46
C VAL A 86 6.24 9.25 -6.42
N LEU A 87 5.27 8.60 -5.81
CA LEU A 87 3.95 9.17 -5.54
C LEU A 87 3.76 9.24 -4.03
N GLN A 88 3.42 10.41 -3.52
CA GLN A 88 3.04 10.58 -2.13
C GLN A 88 1.52 10.50 -2.02
N LYS A 89 1.03 9.52 -1.27
CA LYS A 89 -0.36 9.44 -0.85
C LYS A 89 -0.52 10.26 0.43
N ALA A 90 -1.25 11.36 0.35
CA ALA A 90 -1.50 12.27 1.47
C ALA A 90 -2.82 11.98 2.19
N SER A 91 -3.80 11.42 1.48
CA SER A 91 -5.06 10.92 2.03
C SER A 91 -5.66 9.87 1.10
N GLU A 92 -6.91 9.44 1.33
CA GLU A 92 -7.60 8.50 0.45
C GLU A 92 -7.67 8.98 -1.01
N GLU A 93 -7.91 10.28 -1.20
CA GLU A 93 -8.17 10.90 -2.51
C GLU A 93 -7.05 11.83 -2.98
N GLU A 94 -6.10 12.18 -2.11
CA GLU A 94 -5.07 13.15 -2.41
C GLU A 94 -3.71 12.50 -2.60
N TYR A 95 -3.09 12.80 -3.74
CA TYR A 95 -1.78 12.31 -4.12
C TYR A 95 -0.95 13.42 -4.77
N TYR A 96 0.36 13.37 -4.54
CA TYR A 96 1.34 14.25 -5.16
C TYR A 96 2.37 13.42 -5.96
N VAL A 97 2.86 14.01 -7.05
CA VAL A 97 3.90 13.45 -7.94
C VAL A 97 5.17 14.26 -7.80
#